data_AF-A0A0R0JD42-F1
#
_entry.id   AF-A0A0R0JD42-F1
#
_cell.length_a   1.000
_cell.length_b   1.000
_cell.length_c   1.000
_cell.angle_alpha   90.00
_cell.angle_beta   90.00
_cell.angle_gamma   90.00
#
_symmetry.space_group_name_H-M   'P 1'
#
loop_
_entity.id
_entity.type
_entity.pdbx_description
1 polymer ?
#
loop_
_entity_poly.entity_id
_entity_poly.type
_entity_poly.pdbx_seq_one_letter_code
_entity_poly.pdbx_strand_id
1 'polypeptide(L)'
;MILKETTSIDYVMEATSRSHFSALRLNGVSGDTASGKTTVCDMIIQQLHDHRVVLVNQDSFYHWLNPEELERVHEYYFDHRDAFDTEQLLKCTRKLISGQGVHVPIYDFKKQQHSSDSFRQVFD
;
A
#
# COMPACT_ATOMS: atom_id res chain seq x y z
N MET A 1 -8.83 -10.70 -20.34
CA MET A 1 -8.31 -10.44 -18.97
C MET A 1 -9.33 -11.00 -18.00
N ILE A 2 -9.11 -12.22 -17.50
CA ILE A 2 -9.98 -12.81 -16.49
C ILE A 2 -9.46 -12.26 -15.16
N LEU A 3 -10.13 -11.25 -14.61
CA LEU A 3 -9.91 -10.81 -13.23
C LEU A 3 -10.43 -11.95 -12.35
N LYS A 4 -9.60 -12.94 -12.05
CA LYS A 4 -9.93 -13.97 -11.06
C LYS A 4 -9.95 -13.28 -9.71
N GLU A 5 -11.09 -13.36 -9.04
CA GLU A 5 -11.41 -12.88 -7.68
C GLU A 5 -10.16 -12.81 -6.79
N THR A 6 -9.58 -11.61 -6.65
CA THR A 6 -8.38 -11.40 -5.84
C THR A 6 -8.61 -10.18 -4.98
N THR A 7 -8.52 -10.39 -3.67
CA THR A 7 -8.69 -9.36 -2.66
C THR A 7 -7.35 -8.67 -2.39
N SER A 8 -7.10 -7.51 -3.02
CA SER A 8 -6.05 -6.61 -2.55
C SER A 8 -6.55 -5.80 -1.35
N ILE A 9 -5.64 -5.46 -0.42
CA ILE A 9 -5.95 -4.75 0.82
C ILE A 9 -5.20 -3.43 0.86
N ASP A 10 -5.93 -2.32 0.91
CA ASP A 10 -5.37 -1.03 1.26
C ASP A 10 -5.52 -0.79 2.77
N TYR A 11 -4.50 -0.20 3.39
CA TYR A 11 -4.50 0.11 4.81
C TYR A 11 -4.67 1.60 5.02
N VAL A 12 -5.77 1.98 5.67
CA VAL A 12 -6.01 3.34 6.17
C VAL A 12 -5.63 3.38 7.63
N MET A 13 -4.57 4.11 7.96
CA MET A 13 -4.11 4.29 9.34
C MET A 13 -4.48 5.68 9.84
N GLU A 14 -5.22 5.75 10.93
CA GLU A 14 -5.72 7.00 11.52
C GLU A 14 -5.14 7.23 12.91
N ALA A 15 -4.67 8.44 13.21
CA ALA A 15 -4.27 8.80 14.57
C ALA A 15 -5.48 8.82 15.52
N THR A 16 -5.41 8.01 16.59
CA THR A 16 -6.47 7.93 17.62
C THR A 16 -6.51 9.13 18.57
N SER A 17 -5.44 9.93 18.62
CA SER A 17 -5.38 11.16 19.42
C SER A 17 -4.87 12.32 18.58
N ARG A 18 -5.53 13.49 18.70
CA ARG A 18 -5.09 14.74 18.05
C ARG A 18 -3.75 15.24 18.58
N SER A 19 -3.40 14.90 19.82
CA SER A 19 -2.24 15.50 20.51
C SER A 19 -0.97 14.64 20.42
N HIS A 20 -1.07 13.32 20.22
CA HIS A 20 0.08 12.42 20.23
C HIS A 20 -0.07 11.35 19.13
N PHE A 21 0.96 11.19 18.31
CA PHE A 21 1.08 10.11 17.31
C PHE A 21 1.26 8.71 17.92
N SER A 22 1.08 8.55 19.23
CA SER A 22 1.44 7.34 19.96
C SER A 22 0.54 6.14 19.68
N ALA A 23 -0.55 6.31 18.92
CA ALA A 23 -1.39 5.19 18.51
C ALA A 23 -2.12 5.49 17.19
N LEU A 24 -1.67 4.86 16.10
CA LEU A 24 -2.48 4.75 14.89
C LEU A 24 -3.40 3.53 14.98
N ARG A 25 -4.65 3.71 14.55
CA ARG A 25 -5.59 2.62 14.30
C ARG A 25 -5.45 2.17 12.84
N LEU A 26 -5.21 0.89 12.64
CA LEU A 26 -5.13 0.27 11.31
C LEU A 26 -6.51 -0.22 10.87
N ASN A 27 -7.03 0.34 9.78
CA ASN A 27 -8.26 -0.13 9.13
C ASN A 27 -7.92 -0.72 7.75
N GLY A 28 -8.32 -1.96 7.48
CA GLY A 28 -8.11 -2.60 6.18
C GLY A 28 -9.33 -2.40 5.28
N VAL A 29 -9.08 -2.02 4.02
CA VAL A 29 -10.08 -1.96 2.95
C VAL A 29 -9.75 -3.05 1.95
N SER A 30 -10.54 -4.11 1.96
CA SER A 30 -10.35 -5.30 1.11
C SER A 30 -11.42 -5.38 0.02
N GLY A 31 -11.07 -5.88 -1.15
CA GLY A 31 -11.99 -6.05 -2.27
C GLY A 31 -11.29 -6.43 -3.56
N ASP A 32 -12.05 -6.78 -4.59
CA ASP A 32 -11.50 -7.20 -5.88
C ASP A 32 -10.75 -6.08 -6.62
N THR A 33 -9.90 -6.48 -7.55
CA THR A 33 -9.27 -5.53 -8.49
C THR A 33 -10.34 -4.71 -9.21
N ALA A 34 -10.13 -3.39 -9.27
CA ALA A 34 -11.08 -2.40 -9.81
C ALA A 34 -12.44 -2.30 -9.07
N SER A 35 -12.58 -2.84 -7.85
CA SER A 35 -13.80 -2.70 -7.05
C SER A 35 -14.04 -1.29 -6.46
N GLY A 36 -13.11 -0.35 -6.66
CA GLY A 36 -13.19 1.01 -6.13
C GLY A 36 -12.59 1.22 -4.73
N LYS A 37 -11.73 0.31 -4.24
CA LYS A 37 -11.06 0.45 -2.93
C LYS A 37 -10.35 1.78 -2.74
N THR A 38 -9.57 2.21 -3.73
CA THR A 38 -8.86 3.49 -3.70
C THR A 38 -9.86 4.64 -3.55
N THR A 39 -10.95 4.62 -4.32
CA THR A 39 -12.04 5.60 -4.20
C THR A 39 -12.66 5.60 -2.80
N VAL A 40 -12.91 4.42 -2.22
CA VAL A 40 -13.43 4.30 -0.84
C VAL A 40 -12.43 4.85 0.18
N CYS A 41 -11.13 4.54 0.03
CA CYS A 41 -10.09 5.07 0.89
C CYS A 41 -10.02 6.59 0.81
N ASP A 42 -10.06 7.15 -0.40
CA ASP A 42 -10.07 8.59 -0.63
C ASP A 42 -11.30 9.26 0.03
N MET A 43 -12.48 8.63 -0.07
CA MET A 43 -13.69 9.11 0.60
C MET A 43 -13.57 9.07 2.13
N ILE A 44 -12.99 7.99 2.69
CA ILE A 44 -12.74 7.89 4.14
C ILE A 44 -11.77 8.99 4.58
N ILE A 45 -10.68 9.20 3.84
CA ILE A 45 -9.69 10.25 4.12
C ILE A 45 -10.36 11.64 4.09
N GLN A 46 -11.21 11.90 3.10
CA GLN A 46 -11.95 13.16 3.01
C GLN A 46 -12.88 13.39 4.20
N GLN A 47 -13.60 12.35 4.65
CA GLN A 47 -14.52 12.44 5.81
C GLN A 47 -13.79 12.58 7.14
N LEU A 48 -12.55 12.09 7.22
CA LEU A 48 -11.75 12.19 8.43
C LEU A 48 -11.17 13.59 8.66
N HIS A 49 -11.36 14.54 7.73
CA HIS A 49 -11.13 16.01 7.80
C HIS A 49 -9.88 16.53 8.54
N ASP A 50 -9.76 16.26 9.84
CA ASP A 50 -8.73 16.71 10.78
C ASP A 50 -7.78 15.60 11.28
N HIS A 51 -8.09 14.33 11.01
CA HIS A 51 -7.25 13.23 11.46
C HIS A 51 -6.04 13.08 10.55
N ARG A 52 -4.87 12.85 11.15
CA ARG A 52 -3.68 12.45 10.38
C ARG A 52 -3.93 11.03 9.88
N VAL A 53 -4.33 10.93 8.62
CA VAL A 53 -4.57 9.67 7.94
C VAL A 53 -3.39 9.34 7.04
N VAL A 54 -2.91 8.12 7.15
CA VAL A 54 -1.91 7.56 6.26
C VAL A 54 -2.58 6.45 5.46
N LEU A 55 -2.57 6.59 4.14
CA LEU A 55 -2.85 5.47 3.24
C LEU A 55 -1.57 4.67 3.03
N VAL A 56 -1.60 3.36 3.18
CA VAL A 56 -0.55 2.42 2.76
C VAL A 56 -1.20 1.42 1.82
N ASN A 57 -0.87 1.53 0.53
CA ASN A 57 -1.36 0.62 -0.49
C ASN A 57 -0.45 -0.62 -0.56
N GLN A 58 -1.04 -1.80 -0.72
CA GLN A 58 -0.29 -3.06 -0.80
C GLN A 58 0.53 -3.18 -2.10
N ASP A 59 0.06 -2.58 -3.20
CA ASP A 59 0.76 -2.61 -4.49
C ASP A 59 2.11 -1.87 -4.46
N SER A 60 2.28 -0.89 -3.56
CA SER A 60 3.60 -0.30 -3.25
C SER A 60 4.63 -1.32 -2.76
N PHE A 61 4.24 -2.54 -2.46
CA PHE A 61 5.12 -3.60 -1.95
C PHE A 61 5.13 -4.82 -2.87
N TYR A 62 4.87 -4.68 -4.17
CA TYR A 62 5.23 -5.75 -5.11
C TYR A 62 6.71 -6.11 -4.98
N HIS A 63 7.08 -7.36 -5.24
CA HIS A 63 8.49 -7.72 -5.39
C HIS A 63 9.10 -7.05 -6.63
N TRP A 64 10.41 -6.84 -6.57
CA TRP A 64 11.17 -6.46 -7.75
C TRP A 64 11.18 -7.64 -8.72
N LEU A 65 10.72 -7.41 -9.94
CA LEU A 65 10.84 -8.38 -11.00
C LEU A 65 12.29 -8.48 -11.45
N ASN A 66 12.80 -9.71 -11.55
CA ASN A 66 14.08 -9.94 -12.19
C ASN A 66 13.96 -9.74 -13.72
N PRO A 67 15.09 -9.63 -14.47
CA PRO A 67 15.04 -9.37 -15.91
C PRO A 67 14.20 -10.39 -16.70
N GLU A 68 14.23 -11.66 -16.30
CA GLU A 68 13.47 -12.73 -16.96
C GLU A 68 11.96 -12.60 -16.71
N GLU A 69 11.57 -12.24 -15.48
CA GLU A 69 10.18 -11.94 -15.13
C GLU A 69 9.67 -10.69 -15.86
N LEU A 70 10.52 -9.67 -16.04
CA LEU A 70 10.18 -8.46 -16.76
C LEU A 70 9.95 -8.72 -18.25
N GLU A 71 10.76 -9.59 -18.87
CA GLU A 71 10.54 -10.03 -20.26
C GLU A 71 9.21 -10.77 -20.43
N ARG A 72 8.76 -11.50 -19.39
CA ARG A 72 7.49 -12.23 -19.37
C ARG A 72 6.45 -11.60 -18.44
N VAL A 73 6.46 -10.28 -18.30
CA VAL A 73 5.61 -9.58 -17.32
C VAL A 73 4.11 -9.83 -17.51
N HIS A 74 3.68 -10.12 -18.75
CA HIS A 74 2.29 -10.47 -19.06
C HIS A 74 1.85 -11.83 -18.50
N GLU A 75 2.80 -12.69 -18.15
CA GLU A 75 2.58 -13.99 -17.52
C GLU A 75 2.74 -13.92 -15.99
N TYR A 76 3.28 -12.82 -15.47
CA TYR A 76 3.49 -12.65 -14.03
C TYR A 76 2.16 -12.46 -13.29
N TYR A 77 1.95 -13.25 -12.24
CA TYR A 77 0.71 -13.23 -11.47
C TYR A 77 0.81 -12.25 -10.30
N PHE A 78 0.61 -10.95 -10.59
CA PHE A 78 0.62 -9.87 -9.59
C PHE A 78 -0.41 -10.06 -8.47
N ASP A 79 -1.51 -10.74 -8.77
CA ASP A 79 -2.57 -11.00 -7.80
C ASP A 79 -2.21 -12.13 -6.79
N HIS A 80 -1.07 -12.82 -6.95
CA HIS A 80 -0.66 -13.85 -6.00
C HIS A 80 -0.20 -13.25 -4.67
N ARG A 81 -0.40 -13.97 -3.55
CA ARG A 81 0.16 -13.57 -2.24
C ARG A 81 1.68 -13.40 -2.28
N ASP A 82 2.36 -14.24 -3.07
CA ASP A 82 3.82 -14.23 -3.21
C ASP A 82 4.30 -13.12 -4.16
N ALA A 83 3.42 -12.36 -4.80
CA ALA A 83 3.82 -11.19 -5.57
C ALA A 83 4.22 -10.01 -4.66
N PHE A 84 3.83 -10.03 -3.38
CA PHE A 84 4.01 -8.94 -2.44
C PHE A 84 5.11 -9.24 -1.41
N ASP A 85 6.00 -8.27 -1.19
CA ASP A 85 6.92 -8.21 -0.05
C ASP A 85 6.15 -7.90 1.24
N THR A 86 5.49 -8.95 1.75
CA THR A 86 4.68 -8.88 2.95
C THR A 86 5.52 -8.53 4.18
N GLU A 87 6.79 -8.94 4.23
CA GLU A 87 7.69 -8.60 5.33
C GLU A 87 7.95 -7.09 5.38
N GLN A 88 8.27 -6.47 4.24
CA GLN A 88 8.48 -5.04 4.14
C GLN A 88 7.20 -4.26 4.46
N LEU A 89 6.05 -4.70 3.96
CA LEU A 89 4.74 -4.11 4.28
C LEU A 89 4.43 -4.17 5.78
N LEU A 90 4.65 -5.31 6.43
CA LEU A 90 4.43 -5.46 7.88
C LEU A 90 5.39 -4.60 8.69
N LYS A 91 6.67 -4.54 8.28
CA LYS A 91 7.69 -3.70 8.93
C LYS A 91 7.31 -2.23 8.82
N CYS A 92 6.89 -1.78 7.63
CA CYS A 92 6.40 -0.43 7.40
C CYS A 92 5.19 -0.11 8.28
N THR A 93 4.20 -1.00 8.29
CA THR A 93 2.97 -0.83 9.08
C THR A 93 3.24 -0.78 10.58
N ARG A 94 4.13 -1.64 11.10
CA ARG A 94 4.51 -1.62 12.53
C ARG A 94 5.20 -0.32 12.93
N LYS A 95 6.11 0.19 12.09
CA LYS A 95 6.77 1.48 12.32
C LYS A 95 5.76 2.62 12.36
N LEU A 96 4.84 2.67 11.39
CA LEU A 96 3.76 3.66 11.36
C LEU A 96 2.88 3.60 12.60
N ILE A 97 2.45 2.40 13.01
CA ILE A 97 1.65 2.20 14.24
C ILE A 97 2.39 2.73 15.48
N SER A 98 3.73 2.61 15.51
CA SER A 98 4.57 3.16 16.58
C SER A 98 4.89 4.67 16.43
N GLY A 99 4.31 5.36 15.45
CA GLY A 99 4.54 6.77 15.19
C GLY A 99 5.92 7.09 14.58
N GLN A 100 6.59 6.10 13.99
CA GLN A 100 7.88 6.29 13.32
C GLN A 100 7.70 6.61 11.85
N GLY A 101 8.52 7.53 11.35
CA GLY A 101 8.61 7.84 9.93
C GLY A 101 9.10 6.66 9.08
N VAL A 102 8.55 6.54 7.88
CA VAL A 102 8.90 5.48 6.91
C VAL A 102 8.94 6.02 5.49
N HIS A 103 9.77 5.39 4.66
CA HIS A 103 9.74 5.52 3.21
C HIS A 103 8.92 4.38 2.63
N VAL A 104 7.80 4.70 1.99
CA VAL A 104 6.99 3.72 1.26
C VAL A 104 7.46 3.69 -0.20
N PRO A 105 7.78 2.53 -0.79
CA PRO A 105 8.17 2.44 -2.19
C PRO A 105 7.05 2.93 -3.12
N ILE A 106 7.44 3.50 -4.27
CA ILE A 106 6.52 3.93 -5.31
C ILE A 106 6.61 2.92 -6.46
N TYR A 107 5.50 2.24 -6.74
CA TYR A 107 5.40 1.30 -7.84
C TYR A 107 4.86 1.98 -9.11
N ASP A 108 5.59 1.88 -10.22
CA ASP A 108 5.18 2.37 -11.54
C ASP A 108 4.46 1.25 -12.30
N PHE A 109 3.12 1.27 -12.31
CA PHE A 109 2.30 0.30 -13.02
C PHE A 109 2.48 0.30 -14.55
N LYS A 110 3.02 1.37 -15.15
CA LYS A 110 3.30 1.37 -16.61
C LYS A 110 4.57 0.60 -16.91
N LYS A 111 5.57 0.69 -16.02
CA LYS A 111 6.87 0.02 -16.17
C LYS A 111 6.95 -1.32 -15.44
N GLN A 112 5.97 -1.62 -14.58
CA GLN A 112 5.92 -2.80 -13.73
C GLN A 112 7.16 -2.93 -12.83
N GLN A 113 7.62 -1.79 -12.31
CA GLN A 113 8.85 -1.67 -11.53
C GLN A 113 8.69 -0.58 -10.47
N HIS A 114 9.45 -0.68 -9.39
CA HIS A 114 9.56 0.40 -8.41
C HIS A 114 10.40 1.55 -8.96
N SER A 115 10.10 2.76 -8.50
CA SER A 115 10.98 3.90 -8.70
C SER A 115 12.26 3.72 -7.90
N SER A 116 13.42 3.85 -8.56
CA SER A 116 14.73 3.81 -7.89
C SER A 116 15.04 5.07 -7.09
N ASP A 117 14.44 6.20 -7.48
CA ASP A 117 14.87 7.53 -7.04
C ASP A 117 13.82 8.21 -6.15
N SER A 118 12.65 7.60 -6.00
CA SER A 118 11.50 8.23 -5.32
C SER A 118 10.82 7.28 -4.36
N PHE A 119 10.50 7.81 -3.19
CA PHE A 119 9.72 7.15 -2.16
C PHE A 119 8.66 8.13 -1.66
N ARG A 120 7.56 7.60 -1.15
CA ARG A 120 6.59 8.42 -0.42
C ARG A 120 7.00 8.45 1.05
N GLN A 121 7.45 9.61 1.52
CA GLN A 121 7.67 9.88 2.93
C GLN A 121 6.32 9.83 3.67
N VAL A 122 6.28 9.12 4.79
CA VAL A 122 5.16 9.16 5.72
C VAL A 122 5.68 9.46 7.11
N PHE A 123 5.18 10.56 7.69
CA PHE A 123 5.70 11.24 8.88
C PHE A 123 7.11 11.79 8.70
N ASP A 124 7.39 12.89 9.41
CA ASP A 124 8.69 13.57 9.47
C ASP A 124 9.59 12.95 10.53
#